data_AF-A0A843U3C4-F1
#
_entry.id   AF-A0A843U3C4-F1
#
_cell.length_a   1.000
_cell.length_b   1.000
_cell.length_c   1.000
_cell.angle_alpha   90.00
_cell.angle_beta   90.00
_cell.angle_gamma   90.00
#
_symmetry.space_group_name_H-M   'P 1'
#
loop_
_entity.id
_entity.type
_entity.pdbx_description
1 polymer ?
#
loop_
_entity_poly.entity_id
_entity_poly.type
_entity_poly.pdbx_seq_one_letter_code
_entity_poly.pdbx_strand_id
1 'polypeptide(L)'
;MLYWYSERALESNPGSVLSLEVESETQRFKRYFICFQASVNGFEVGCRPMLFLDRTHIKQHRVQGVILATSALNGNNELFTVAYSIADSETYDNWVWFLQNLKRALLSDIRIAFLSDRGKGLKEDPAPDDDQAGTADDPADLC
;
A
#
# COMPACT_ATOMS: atom_id res chain seq x y z
N MET A 1 -15.59 15.59 -4.37
CA MET A 1 -16.34 14.53 -3.66
C MET A 1 -15.47 13.78 -2.65
N LEU A 2 -14.28 13.26 -3.04
CA LEU A 2 -13.40 12.56 -2.10
C LEU A 2 -12.83 13.44 -0.98
N TYR A 3 -12.41 14.67 -1.27
CA TYR A 3 -11.97 15.62 -0.23
C TYR A 3 -13.03 15.87 0.84
N TRP A 4 -14.25 16.21 0.42
CA TRP A 4 -15.39 16.38 1.32
C TRP A 4 -15.67 15.11 2.14
N TYR A 5 -15.56 13.93 1.51
CA TYR A 5 -15.73 12.66 2.23
C TYR A 5 -14.63 12.48 3.29
N SER A 6 -13.37 12.77 2.96
CA SER A 6 -12.27 12.72 3.92
C SER A 6 -12.53 13.62 5.12
N GLU A 7 -12.95 14.87 4.88
CA GLU A 7 -13.31 15.82 5.96
C GLU A 7 -14.43 15.26 6.84
N ARG A 8 -15.56 14.85 6.26
CA ARG A 8 -16.69 14.32 7.03
C ARG A 8 -16.34 13.05 7.79
N ALA A 9 -15.52 12.18 7.20
CA ALA A 9 -15.10 10.93 7.82
C ALA A 9 -14.19 11.18 9.03
N LEU A 10 -13.28 12.15 8.93
CA LEU A 10 -12.40 12.57 10.03
C LEU A 10 -13.18 13.29 11.13
N GLU A 11 -14.15 14.15 10.78
CA GLU A 11 -15.04 14.80 11.75
C GLU A 11 -15.87 13.78 12.54
N SER A 12 -16.41 12.76 11.86
CA SER A 12 -17.25 11.74 12.49
C SER A 12 -16.44 10.67 13.24
N ASN A 13 -15.18 10.46 12.88
CA ASN A 13 -14.30 9.44 13.48
C ASN A 13 -12.93 10.03 13.84
N PRO A 14 -12.86 10.87 14.90
CA PRO A 14 -11.61 11.45 15.35
C PRO A 14 -10.52 10.40 15.62
N GLY A 15 -9.28 10.72 15.26
CA GLY A 15 -8.12 9.81 15.36
C GLY A 15 -7.89 8.92 14.13
N SER A 16 -8.87 8.83 13.23
CA SER A 16 -8.70 8.08 11.98
C SER A 16 -7.63 8.72 11.09
N VAL A 17 -6.93 7.88 10.30
CA VAL A 17 -5.92 8.30 9.34
C VAL A 17 -6.44 8.07 7.94
N LEU A 18 -6.76 9.17 7.25
CA LEU A 18 -7.15 9.18 5.85
C LEU A 18 -6.11 9.99 5.06
N SER A 19 -5.71 9.50 3.88
CA SER A 19 -4.72 10.18 3.03
C SER A 19 -5.12 10.04 1.57
N LEU A 20 -5.52 11.15 0.94
CA LEU A 20 -5.90 11.22 -0.47
C LEU A 20 -4.78 11.88 -1.26
N GLU A 21 -4.27 11.17 -2.26
CA GLU A 21 -3.31 11.70 -3.22
C GLU A 21 -3.97 11.82 -4.60
N VAL A 22 -3.87 13.03 -5.16
CA VAL A 22 -4.27 13.34 -6.53
C VAL A 22 -3.05 13.86 -7.28
N GLU A 23 -3.03 13.65 -8.59
CA GLU A 23 -1.99 14.21 -9.45
C GLU A 23 -2.13 15.74 -9.49
N SER A 24 -1.03 16.44 -9.26
CA SER A 24 -1.03 17.90 -9.08
C SER A 24 -1.56 18.65 -10.30
N GLU A 25 -1.17 18.21 -11.50
CA GLU A 25 -1.50 18.89 -12.76
C GLU A 25 -2.92 18.58 -13.24
N THR A 26 -3.31 17.31 -13.23
CA THR A 26 -4.58 16.87 -13.82
C THR A 26 -5.72 16.78 -12.80
N GLN A 27 -5.41 16.89 -11.50
CA GLN A 27 -6.32 16.65 -10.39
C GLN A 27 -6.98 15.26 -10.44
N ARG A 28 -6.36 14.31 -11.14
CA ARG A 28 -6.85 12.93 -11.23
C ARG A 28 -6.53 12.17 -9.95
N PHE A 29 -7.44 11.27 -9.60
CA PHE A 29 -7.22 10.31 -8.52
C PHE A 29 -5.96 9.49 -8.78
N LYS A 30 -5.07 9.41 -7.78
CA LYS A 30 -3.90 8.54 -7.79
C LYS A 30 -4.09 7.39 -6.81
N ARG A 31 -4.32 7.72 -5.53
CA ARG A 31 -4.52 6.74 -4.46
C ARG A 31 -5.21 7.31 -3.24
N TYR A 32 -5.88 6.47 -2.47
CA TYR A 32 -6.58 6.87 -1.25
C TYR A 32 -6.48 5.82 -0.16
N PHE A 33 -5.93 6.19 0.99
CA PHE A 33 -5.75 5.36 2.17
C PHE A 33 -6.80 5.69 3.22
N ILE A 34 -7.35 4.67 3.86
CA ILE A 34 -8.34 4.77 4.93
C ILE A 34 -7.97 3.80 6.05
N CYS A 35 -7.82 4.34 7.26
CA CYS A 35 -7.74 3.56 8.50
C CYS A 35 -8.53 4.29 9.59
N PHE A 36 -9.58 3.64 10.10
CA PHE A 36 -10.41 4.22 11.16
C PHE A 36 -9.80 3.97 12.52
N GLN A 37 -9.92 4.92 13.44
CA GLN A 37 -9.46 4.75 14.83
C GLN A 37 -10.10 3.53 15.50
N ALA A 38 -11.38 3.27 15.21
CA ALA A 38 -12.07 2.08 15.71
C ALA A 38 -11.41 0.77 15.26
N SER A 39 -10.91 0.73 14.01
CA SER A 39 -10.18 -0.43 13.49
C SER A 39 -8.83 -0.62 14.19
N VAL A 40 -8.10 0.47 14.45
CA VAL A 40 -6.85 0.42 15.23
C VAL A 40 -7.13 -0.12 16.64
N ASN A 41 -8.12 0.43 17.33
CA ASN A 41 -8.49 -0.01 18.68
C ASN A 41 -8.91 -1.49 18.71
N GLY A 42 -9.71 -1.92 17.72
CA GLY A 42 -10.13 -3.31 17.59
C GLY A 42 -8.97 -4.27 17.34
N PHE A 43 -7.98 -3.84 16.56
CA PHE A 43 -6.74 -4.59 16.37
C PHE A 43 -5.95 -4.71 17.68
N GLU A 44 -5.71 -3.61 18.38
CA GLU A 44 -4.88 -3.58 19.58
C GLU A 44 -5.48 -4.38 20.75
N VAL A 45 -6.81 -4.36 20.89
CA VAL A 45 -7.51 -5.04 22.00
C VAL A 45 -7.84 -6.50 21.67
N GLY A 46 -8.21 -6.78 20.41
CA GLY A 46 -8.90 -8.02 20.06
C GLY A 46 -8.15 -8.92 19.08
N CYS A 47 -7.03 -8.46 18.49
CA CYS A 47 -6.32 -9.21 17.46
C CYS A 47 -4.93 -9.67 17.92
N ARG A 48 -4.44 -10.72 17.27
CA ARG A 48 -3.04 -11.14 17.36
C ARG A 48 -2.16 -10.03 16.75
N PRO A 49 -0.94 -9.80 17.24
CA PRO A 49 -0.03 -8.78 16.72
C PRO A 49 0.63 -9.21 15.39
N MET A 50 -0.21 -9.60 14.42
CA MET A 50 0.17 -10.05 13.10
C MET A 50 -0.74 -9.41 12.07
N LEU A 51 -0.14 -8.82 11.05
CA LEU A 51 -0.81 -8.14 9.95
C LEU A 51 -0.55 -8.89 8.65
N PHE A 52 -1.64 -9.23 7.96
CA PHE A 52 -1.67 -9.88 6.67
C PHE A 52 -1.86 -8.82 5.60
N LEU A 53 -0.86 -8.65 4.74
CA LEU A 53 -0.89 -7.78 3.58
C LEU A 53 -1.45 -8.56 2.40
N ASP A 54 -2.48 -8.01 1.78
CA ASP A 54 -3.12 -8.61 0.62
C ASP A 54 -3.51 -7.52 -0.40
N ARG A 55 -3.72 -7.96 -1.65
CA ARG A 55 -4.21 -7.11 -2.72
C ARG A 55 -5.40 -7.75 -3.43
N THR A 56 -6.35 -6.92 -3.82
CA THR A 56 -7.50 -7.35 -4.62
C THR A 56 -7.60 -6.48 -5.85
N HIS A 57 -7.55 -7.10 -7.03
CA HIS A 57 -7.72 -6.38 -8.29
C HIS A 57 -9.18 -5.99 -8.50
N ILE A 58 -9.41 -4.70 -8.72
CA ILE A 58 -10.70 -4.19 -9.20
C ILE A 58 -10.68 -4.32 -10.72
N LYS A 59 -11.48 -5.24 -11.26
CA LYS A 59 -11.74 -5.36 -12.69
C LYS A 59 -13.19 -4.97 -12.96
N GLN A 60 -13.41 -3.74 -13.40
CA GLN A 60 -14.70 -3.30 -13.93
C GLN A 60 -14.49 -2.73 -15.34
N HIS A 61 -15.52 -2.79 -16.19
CA HIS A 61 -15.41 -2.56 -17.64
C HIS A 61 -14.55 -1.35 -18.08
N ARG A 62 -14.49 -0.27 -17.30
CA ARG A 62 -13.73 0.96 -17.65
C ARG A 62 -12.70 1.39 -16.61
N VAL A 63 -12.56 0.65 -15.50
CA VAL A 63 -11.69 1.04 -14.39
C VAL A 63 -10.89 -0.18 -13.95
N GLN A 64 -9.57 -0.06 -14.07
CA GLN A 64 -8.62 -0.99 -13.50
C GLN A 64 -8.00 -0.34 -12.27
N GLY A 65 -7.91 -1.12 -11.20
CA GLY A 65 -7.33 -0.65 -9.95
C GLY A 65 -6.95 -1.81 -9.06
N VAL A 66 -6.34 -1.48 -7.93
CA VAL A 66 -6.03 -2.43 -6.87
C VAL A 66 -6.48 -1.87 -5.53
N ILE A 67 -7.04 -2.75 -4.70
CA ILE A 67 -7.19 -2.50 -3.28
C ILE A 67 -6.00 -3.14 -2.60
N LEU A 68 -5.20 -2.35 -1.87
CA LEU A 68 -4.18 -2.87 -0.96
C LEU A 68 -4.80 -2.87 0.43
N ALA A 69 -4.80 -4.01 1.10
CA ALA A 69 -5.44 -4.15 2.41
C ALA A 69 -4.48 -4.74 3.43
N THR A 70 -4.75 -4.41 4.68
CA THR A 70 -4.15 -5.10 5.82
C THR A 70 -5.22 -5.59 6.74
N SER A 71 -5.15 -6.88 7.07
CA SER A 71 -6.04 -7.53 8.03
C SER A 71 -5.23 -8.18 9.16
N ALA A 72 -5.88 -8.46 10.28
CA ALA A 72 -5.34 -9.23 11.40
C ALA A 72 -6.25 -10.41 11.70
N LEU A 73 -5.78 -11.35 12.53
CA LEU A 73 -6.64 -12.40 13.08
C LEU A 73 -7.14 -11.97 14.45
N ASN A 74 -8.47 -11.94 14.63
CA ASN A 74 -9.09 -11.69 15.93
C ASN A 74 -8.98 -12.92 16.86
N GLY A 75 -9.48 -12.80 18.10
CA GLY A 75 -9.53 -13.90 19.06
C GLY A 75 -10.30 -15.15 18.59
N ASN A 76 -11.16 -15.02 17.58
CA ASN A 76 -11.94 -16.11 16.97
C ASN A 76 -11.27 -16.70 15.70
N ASN A 77 -10.04 -16.27 15.38
CA ASN A 77 -9.34 -16.64 14.14
C ASN A 77 -10.04 -16.18 12.85
N GLU A 78 -10.84 -15.12 12.92
CA GLU A 78 -11.45 -14.50 11.75
C GLU A 78 -10.60 -13.33 11.27
N LEU A 79 -10.63 -13.06 9.96
CA LEU A 79 -9.95 -11.91 9.38
C LEU A 79 -10.68 -10.62 9.78
N PHE A 80 -9.93 -9.69 10.35
CA PHE A 80 -10.38 -8.37 10.74
C PHE A 80 -9.58 -7.31 9.97
N THR A 81 -10.24 -6.52 9.12
CA THR A 81 -9.57 -5.49 8.33
C THR A 81 -9.19 -4.28 9.18
N VAL A 82 -7.91 -3.93 9.15
CA VAL A 82 -7.34 -2.82 9.92
C VAL A 82 -7.27 -1.53 9.08
N ALA A 83 -6.81 -1.65 7.83
CA ALA A 83 -6.67 -0.54 6.91
C ALA A 83 -6.75 -1.02 5.47
N TYR A 84 -7.09 -0.11 4.56
CA TYR A 84 -7.02 -0.37 3.12
C TYR A 84 -6.72 0.90 2.34
N SER A 85 -6.26 0.72 1.10
CA SER A 85 -6.12 1.78 0.13
C SER A 85 -6.62 1.36 -1.24
N ILE A 86 -7.05 2.33 -2.03
CA ILE A 86 -7.42 2.18 -3.43
C ILE A 86 -6.32 2.86 -4.24
N ALA A 87 -5.79 2.16 -5.24
CA ALA A 87 -4.76 2.64 -6.15
C ALA A 87 -5.06 2.20 -7.60
N ASP A 88 -4.40 2.81 -8.55
CA ASP A 88 -4.50 2.49 -9.98
C ASP A 88 -3.85 1.14 -10.35
N SER A 89 -2.81 0.74 -9.62
CA SER A 89 -2.00 -0.44 -9.92
C SER A 89 -1.23 -0.94 -8.69
N GLU A 90 -0.86 -2.22 -8.72
CA GLU A 90 0.00 -2.82 -7.70
C GLU A 90 1.47 -2.50 -8.02
N THR A 91 2.00 -1.45 -7.40
CA THR A 91 3.39 -1.01 -7.59
C THR A 91 4.08 -0.90 -6.24
N TYR A 92 5.42 -0.94 -6.27
CA TYR A 92 6.25 -0.71 -5.09
C TYR A 92 5.96 0.65 -4.43
N ASP A 93 5.83 1.71 -5.22
CA ASP A 93 5.48 3.05 -4.71
C ASP A 93 4.14 3.04 -3.95
N ASN A 94 3.11 2.39 -4.50
CA ASN A 94 1.80 2.30 -3.84
C ASN A 94 1.85 1.46 -2.55
N TRP A 95 2.64 0.39 -2.51
CA TRP A 95 2.86 -0.39 -1.30
C TRP A 95 3.63 0.36 -0.22
N VAL A 96 4.73 1.05 -0.59
CA VAL A 96 5.51 1.87 0.33
C VAL A 96 4.64 2.97 0.93
N TRP A 97 3.88 3.67 0.10
CA TRP A 97 2.98 4.71 0.57
C TRP A 97 1.87 4.17 1.48
N PHE A 98 1.30 3.00 1.15
CA PHE A 98 0.33 2.32 2.00
C PHE A 98 0.93 1.98 3.38
N LEU A 99 2.13 1.38 3.41
CA LEU A 99 2.82 1.00 4.66
C LEU A 99 3.25 2.21 5.49
N GLN A 100 3.65 3.31 4.85
CA GLN A 100 3.94 4.57 5.54
C GLN A 100 2.69 5.11 6.24
N ASN A 101 1.54 5.12 5.55
CA ASN A 101 0.29 5.55 6.17
C ASN A 101 -0.18 4.60 7.28
N LEU A 102 -0.02 3.29 7.09
CA LEU A 102 -0.31 2.28 8.12
C LEU A 102 0.54 2.51 9.38
N LYS A 103 1.84 2.78 9.22
CA LYS A 103 2.74 3.11 10.33
C LYS A 103 2.29 4.35 11.09
N ARG A 104 1.78 5.39 10.40
CA ARG A 104 1.23 6.59 11.05
C ARG A 104 -0.06 6.31 11.82
N ALA A 105 -0.81 5.29 11.45
CA ALA A 105 -2.05 4.93 12.12
C ALA A 105 -1.82 4.04 13.36
N LEU A 106 -0.84 3.14 13.30
CA LEU A 106 -0.54 2.17 14.35
C LEU A 106 0.53 2.68 15.32
N LEU A 107 0.42 3.91 15.84
CA LEU A 107 1.44 4.59 16.68
C LEU A 107 1.79 3.90 18.02
N SER A 108 1.48 2.62 18.20
CA SER A 108 1.77 1.83 19.39
C SER A 108 3.12 1.13 19.33
N ASP A 109 3.77 0.98 20.49
CA ASP A 109 5.05 0.26 20.68
C ASP A 109 4.93 -1.27 20.51
N ILE A 110 3.85 -1.73 19.88
CA ILE A 110 3.57 -3.16 19.68
C ILE A 110 4.49 -3.69 18.58
N ARG A 111 5.23 -4.76 18.88
CA ARG A 111 5.96 -5.50 17.85
C ARG A 111 4.98 -6.29 16.99
N ILE A 112 4.82 -5.86 15.74
CA ILE A 112 3.89 -6.46 14.78
C ILE A 112 4.66 -7.27 13.75
N ALA A 113 4.22 -8.51 13.50
CA ALA A 113 4.71 -9.32 12.40
C ALA A 113 3.90 -9.07 11.12
N PHE A 114 4.55 -8.94 9.97
CA PHE A 114 3.89 -8.83 8.68
C PHE A 114 3.97 -10.16 7.92
N LEU A 115 2.84 -10.60 7.38
CA LEU A 115 2.75 -11.70 6.43
C LEU A 115 2.19 -11.18 5.11
N SER A 116 2.81 -11.55 4.00
CA SER A 116 2.37 -11.18 2.66
C SER A 116 2.33 -12.41 1.75
N ASP A 117 1.39 -12.40 0.80
CA ASP A 117 1.28 -13.38 -0.28
C ASP A 117 2.43 -13.32 -1.33
N ARG A 118 3.44 -12.46 -1.13
CA ARG A 118 4.58 -12.22 -2.03
C ARG A 118 4.18 -11.70 -3.42
N GLY A 119 3.17 -10.84 -3.48
CA GLY A 119 2.89 -10.03 -4.68
C GLY A 119 4.13 -9.35 -5.26
N LYS A 120 4.17 -9.20 -6.59
CA LYS A 120 5.32 -8.62 -7.29
C LYS A 120 5.58 -7.17 -6.86
N GLY A 121 4.55 -6.42 -6.49
CA GLY A 121 4.68 -5.01 -6.12
C GLY A 121 5.32 -4.77 -4.76
N LEU A 122 5.52 -5.78 -3.91
CA LEU A 122 6.06 -5.59 -2.55
C LEU A 122 7.59 -5.59 -2.48
N LYS A 123 8.27 -5.88 -3.58
CA LYS A 123 9.73 -5.87 -3.68
C LYS A 123 10.16 -4.79 -4.66
N GLU A 124 11.30 -4.18 -4.38
CA GLU A 124 11.98 -3.33 -5.35
C GLU A 124 12.47 -4.22 -6.50
N ASP A 125 12.23 -3.79 -7.73
CA ASP A 125 12.82 -4.45 -8.89
C ASP A 125 14.33 -4.19 -8.88
N PRO A 126 15.19 -5.21 -9.11
CA PRO A 126 16.62 -4.98 -9.22
C PRO A 126 16.87 -3.98 -10.36
N ALA A 127 17.72 -2.98 -10.09
CA ALA A 127 18.14 -2.03 -11.10
C ALA A 127 18.70 -2.79 -12.32
N PRO A 128 18.46 -2.32 -13.56
CA PRO A 128 19.11 -2.90 -14.72
C PRO A 128 20.63 -2.81 -14.54
N ASP A 129 21.34 -3.92 -14.75
CA ASP A 129 22.80 -3.96 -14.70
C ASP A 129 23.37 -2.95 -15.71
N ASP A 130 24.14 -1.96 -15.23
CA ASP A 130 24.77 -0.91 -16.05
C ASP A 130 25.99 -1.41 -16.87
N ASP A 131 26.24 -2.72 -16.95
CA ASP A 131 27.45 -3.30 -17.55
C ASP A 131 27.24 -3.89 -18.95
N GLN A 132 26.75 -3.06 -19.89
CA GLN A 132 26.93 -3.34 -21.32
C GLN A 132 26.96 -2.06 -22.18
N ALA A 133 27.85 -1.13 -21.83
CA ALA A 133 28.42 -0.19 -22.79
C ALA A 133 29.56 -0.90 -23.56
N GLY A 134 29.47 -0.90 -24.89
CA GLY A 134 30.17 -1.85 -25.74
C GLY A 134 31.68 -1.65 -25.90
N THR A 135 32.31 -2.73 -26.36
CA THR A 135 33.50 -2.69 -27.19
C THR A 135 33.16 -3.40 -28.50
N ALA A 136 32.97 -2.62 -29.56
CA ALA A 136 33.09 -3.15 -30.91
C ALA A 136 34.58 -3.39 -31.17
N ASP A 137 34.98 -4.65 -31.35
CA ASP A 137 36.33 -4.99 -31.81
C ASP A 137 36.47 -4.56 -33.28
N ASP A 138 37.41 -3.65 -33.52
CA ASP A 138 37.84 -3.20 -34.85
C ASP A 138 38.77 -4.27 -35.47
N PRO A 139 38.47 -4.82 -36.66
CA PRO A 139 39.23 -5.93 -37.22
C PRO A 139 40.39 -5.42 -38.08
N ALA A 140 41.41 -4.84 -37.46
CA ALA A 140 42.71 -4.59 -38.10
C ALA A 140 43.76 -4.19 -37.06
N ASP A 141 44.42 -5.17 -36.41
CA ASP A 141 45.79 -5.01 -35.87
C ASP A 141 46.33 -6.35 -35.31
N LEU A 142 46.34 -7.37 -36.17
CA LEU A 142 47.18 -8.56 -35.99
C LEU A 142 48.13 -8.67 -37.19
N CYS A 143 49.20 -7.85 -37.15
CA CYS A 143 50.43 -8.06 -37.90
C CYS A 143 51.62 -7.65 -37.01
#